data_AF-A0A369QL57-F1
#
_entry.id   AF-A0A369QL57-F1
#
_cell.length_a   1.000
_cell.length_b   1.000
_cell.length_c   1.000
_cell.angle_alpha   90.00
_cell.angle_beta   90.00
_cell.angle_gamma   90.00
#
_symmetry.space_group_name_H-M   'P 1'
#
loop_
_entity.id
_entity.type
_entity.pdbx_description
1 polymer ?
#
loop_
_entity_poly.entity_id
_entity_poly.type
_entity_poly.pdbx_seq_one_letter_code
_entity_poly.pdbx_strand_id
1 'polypeptide(L)' 'MKTKTATTKDQDKALQRQQILQSMLASFKIEGIHISPEVAQVTLKKIEASLGK' A
#
# COMPACT_ATOMS: atom_id res chain seq x y z
N MET A 1 6.67 31.82 8.77
CA MET A 1 6.01 30.49 8.72
C MET A 1 6.86 29.57 7.85
N LYS A 2 7.52 28.56 8.44
CA LYS A 2 8.38 27.63 7.69
C LYS A 2 7.54 26.41 7.30
N THR A 3 7.00 26.39 6.08
CA THR A 3 6.30 25.22 5.54
C THR A 3 7.33 24.14 5.21
N LYS A 4 7.30 23.04 5.98
CA LYS A 4 8.08 21.82 5.72
C LYS A 4 7.76 21.31 4.32
N THR A 5 8.72 21.42 3.41
CA THR A 5 8.69 20.73 2.12
C THR A 5 8.78 19.24 2.41
N ALA A 6 7.67 18.52 2.30
CA ALA A 6 7.69 17.06 2.32
C ALA A 6 8.51 16.61 1.11
N THR A 7 9.65 15.99 1.38
CA THR A 7 10.64 15.53 0.42
C THR A 7 10.04 14.52 -0.57
N THR A 8 10.32 14.68 -1.86
CA THR A 8 9.81 13.89 -2.99
C THR A 8 9.80 12.37 -2.76
N LYS A 9 10.78 11.84 -2.02
CA LYS A 9 10.88 10.41 -1.64
C LYS A 9 9.67 9.84 -0.89
N ASP A 10 9.06 10.61 0.01
CA ASP A 10 7.92 10.13 0.79
C ASP A 10 6.65 10.01 -0.07
N GLN A 11 6.51 10.89 -1.07
CA GLN A 11 5.43 10.83 -2.04
C GLN A 11 5.58 9.62 -2.97
N ASP A 12 6.81 9.33 -3.42
CA ASP A 12 7.11 8.13 -4.22
C ASP A 12 6.77 6.84 -3.45
N LYS A 13 7.12 6.75 -2.16
CA LYS A 13 6.81 5.58 -1.33
C LYS A 13 5.30 5.38 -1.19
N ALA A 14 4.54 6.47 -1.00
CA ALA A 14 3.08 6.41 -0.91
C ALA A 14 2.45 5.93 -2.22
N LEU A 15 2.94 6.43 -3.36
CA LEU A 15 2.47 6.02 -4.69
C LEU A 15 2.75 4.54 -4.96
N GLN A 16 3.96 4.07 -4.66
CA GLN A 16 4.33 2.65 -4.77
C GLN A 16 3.44 1.76 -3.91
N ARG A 17 3.16 2.19 -2.66
CA ARG A 17 2.27 1.46 -1.76
C ARG A 17 0.86 1.32 -2.34
N GLN A 18 0.33 2.39 -2.95
CA GLN A 18 -0.99 2.36 -3.59
C GLN A 18 -1.02 1.40 -4.78
N GLN A 19 0.02 1.41 -5.62
CA GLN A 19 0.12 0.48 -6.75
C GLN A 19 0.15 -0.98 -6.27
N ILE A 20 0.92 -1.30 -5.22
CA ILE A 20 0.95 -2.64 -4.63
C ILE A 20 -0.42 -3.05 -4.10
N LEU A 21 -1.13 -2.14 -3.43
CA LEU A 21 -2.48 -2.41 -2.92
C LEU A 21 -3.47 -2.73 -4.06
N GLN A 22 -3.44 -1.96 -5.16
CA GLN A 22 -4.29 -2.19 -6.32
C GLN A 22 -3.98 -3.52 -6.99
N SER A 23 -2.69 -3.85 -7.18
CA SER A 23 -2.26 -5.15 -7.71
C SER A 23 -2.73 -6.29 -6.83
N MET A 24 -2.63 -6.15 -5.50
CA MET A 24 -3.07 -7.18 -4.57
C MET A 24 -4.60 -7.41 -4.64
N LEU A 25 -5.38 -6.32 -4.66
CA LEU A 25 -6.84 -6.40 -4.85
C LEU A 25 -7.22 -7.07 -6.18
N ALA A 26 -6.52 -6.74 -7.26
CA ALA A 26 -6.74 -7.34 -8.57
C ALA A 26 -6.45 -8.85 -8.54
N SER A 27 -5.35 -9.27 -7.93
CA SER A 27 -5.00 -10.70 -7.79
C SER A 27 -6.08 -11.48 -7.06
N PHE A 28 -6.55 -10.98 -5.90
CA PHE A 28 -7.62 -11.65 -5.16
C PHE A 28 -8.92 -11.72 -5.98
N LYS A 29 -9.26 -10.65 -6.70
CA LYS A 29 -10.44 -10.63 -7.57
C LYS A 29 -10.36 -11.65 -8.70
N ILE A 30 -9.18 -11.85 -9.31
CA ILE A 30 -8.96 -12.86 -10.36
C ILE A 30 -9.21 -14.27 -9.82
N GLU A 31 -8.83 -14.53 -8.56
CA GLU A 31 -9.10 -15.80 -7.87
C GLU A 31 -10.54 -15.92 -7.35
N GLY A 32 -11.41 -14.95 -7.64
CA GLY A 32 -12.80 -14.92 -7.18
C GLY A 32 -12.95 -14.52 -5.71
N ILE A 33 -11.87 -14.12 -5.05
CA ILE A 33 -11.84 -13.72 -3.64
C ILE A 33 -12.13 -12.22 -3.55
N HIS A 34 -13.25 -11.88 -2.92
CA HIS A 34 -13.62 -10.50 -2.66
C HIS A 34 -13.13 -10.08 -1.28
N ILE A 35 -12.14 -9.19 -1.24
CA ILE A 35 -11.67 -8.56 0.01
C ILE A 35 -11.96 -7.07 0.00
N SER A 36 -12.24 -6.51 1.18
CA SER A 36 -12.39 -5.07 1.32
C SER A 36 -11.01 -4.37 1.20
N PRO A 37 -10.98 -3.10 0.75
CA PRO A 37 -9.75 -2.31 0.73
C PRO A 37 -9.06 -2.21 2.10
N GLU A 38 -9.83 -2.21 3.18
CA GLU A 38 -9.32 -2.15 4.57
C GLU A 38 -8.54 -3.42 4.92
N VAL A 39 -9.09 -4.60 4.57
CA VAL A 39 -8.41 -5.89 4.76
C VAL A 39 -7.13 -5.93 3.93
N ALA A 40 -7.17 -5.43 2.69
CA ALA A 40 -5.99 -5.33 1.85
C ALA A 40 -4.90 -4.43 2.47
N GLN A 41 -5.28 -3.30 3.07
CA GLN A 41 -4.33 -2.39 3.73
C GLN A 41 -3.68 -3.02 4.97
N VAL A 42 -4.48 -3.69 5.81
CA VAL A 42 -3.99 -4.38 7.02
C VAL A 42 -3.04 -5.51 6.65
N THR A 43 -3.38 -6.31 5.64
CA THR A 43 -2.54 -7.39 5.14
C THR A 43 -1.24 -6.85 4.55
N LEU A 44 -1.30 -5.80 3.74
CA LEU A 44 -0.10 -5.17 3.19
C LEU A 44 0.82 -4.65 4.30
N LYS A 45 0.26 -4.02 5.34
CA LYS A 45 1.04 -3.57 6.51
C LYS A 45 1.73 -4.72 7.25
N LYS A 46 1.06 -5.87 7.39
CA LYS A 46 1.66 -7.07 8.01
C LYS A 46 2.80 -7.63 7.17
N ILE A 47 2.65 -7.65 5.84
CA ILE A 47 3.69 -8.10 4.92
C ILE A 47 4.92 -7.20 5.00
N GLU A 48 4.72 -5.88 4.98
CA GLU A 48 5.82 -4.90 5.13
C GLU A 48 6.56 -5.10 6.45
N ALA A 49 5.82 -5.26 7.56
CA ALA A 49 6.42 -5.53 8.88
C ALA A 49 7.21 -6.84 8.90
N SER A 50 6.71 -7.89 8.24
CA SER A 50 7.43 -9.17 8.12
C SER A 50 8.68 -9.08 7.25
N LEU A 51 8.71 -8.17 6.28
CA LEU A 51 9.87 -7.90 5.43
C LEU A 51 10.87 -6.94 6.07
N GLY A 52 10.59 -6.44 7.28
CA GLY A 52 11.43 -5.47 7.99
C GLY A 52 11.44 -4.08 7.33
N LYS A 53 10.36 -3.69 6.62
CA LYS A 53 10.22 -2.40 5.91
C LYS A 53 9.25 -1.42 6.58
#